data_AF-A0A0A3J806-F1
#
_entry.id   AF-A0A0A3J806-F1
#
_cell.length_a   1.000
_cell.length_b   1.000
_cell.length_c   1.000
_cell.angle_alpha   90.00
_cell.angle_beta   90.00
_cell.angle_gamma   90.00
#
_symmetry.space_group_name_H-M   'P 1'
#
loop_
_entity.id
_entity.type
_entity.pdbx_description
1 polymer ?
#
loop_
_entity_poly.entity_id
_entity_poly.type
_entity_poly.pdbx_seq_one_letter_code
_entity_poly.pdbx_strand_id
1 'polypeptide(L)'
;MKNIDILKSFYEKISNDKSMIFNYSKVSEFERNLFISISNFINDKYGYQLKGLTKLHFSRLKNAIDIENDDKALIQNAFKLNSMIAKRTVTMGYGGYAEKKIIKNYKLEIFIEDLKEYIEEYERKNLT
;
A
#
# COMPACT_ATOMS: atom_id res chain seq x y z
N MET A 1 16.01 -5.65 2.98
CA MET A 1 16.11 -5.11 1.60
C MET A 1 15.25 -5.86 0.59
N LYS A 2 15.19 -7.20 0.55
CA LYS A 2 14.40 -7.94 -0.46
C LYS A 2 12.93 -7.49 -0.69
N ASN A 3 12.21 -7.01 0.32
CA ASN A 3 10.80 -6.63 0.17
C ASN A 3 10.63 -5.30 -0.59
N ILE A 4 11.50 -4.30 -0.35
CA ILE A 4 11.40 -3.02 -1.04
C ILE A 4 11.75 -3.16 -2.52
N ASP A 5 12.68 -4.06 -2.86
CA ASP A 5 13.03 -4.39 -4.25
C ASP A 5 11.83 -4.97 -5.01
N ILE A 6 10.99 -5.77 -4.35
CA ILE A 6 9.76 -6.30 -4.94
C ILE A 6 8.74 -5.17 -5.16
N LEU A 7 8.61 -4.24 -4.22
CA LEU A 7 7.73 -3.07 -4.37
C LEU A 7 8.18 -2.16 -5.53
N LYS A 8 9.49 -1.95 -5.69
CA LYS A 8 10.08 -1.25 -6.84
C LYS A 8 9.80 -1.95 -8.15
N SER A 9 10.04 -3.26 -8.22
CA SER A 9 9.74 -4.04 -9.43
C SER A 9 8.25 -3.99 -9.79
N PHE A 10 7.37 -4.00 -8.78
CA PHE A 10 5.94 -3.81 -9.00
C PHE A 10 5.63 -2.41 -9.53
N TYR A 11 6.22 -1.37 -8.95
CA TYR A 11 6.09 0.03 -9.41
C TYR A 11 6.52 0.20 -10.88
N GLU A 12 7.68 -0.33 -11.27
CA GLU A 12 8.16 -0.26 -12.65
C GLU A 12 7.20 -0.94 -13.62
N LYS A 13 6.76 -2.15 -13.27
CA LYS A 13 5.84 -2.91 -14.13
C LYS A 13 4.48 -2.23 -14.25
N ILE A 14 3.92 -1.70 -13.18
CA ILE A 14 2.58 -1.08 -13.21
C ILE A 14 2.59 0.28 -13.93
N SER A 15 3.74 0.97 -13.89
CA SER A 15 3.96 2.22 -14.63
C SER A 15 4.00 1.98 -16.14
N ASN A 16 4.59 0.86 -16.58
CA ASN A 16 4.66 0.48 -17.99
C ASN A 16 3.39 -0.22 -18.49
N ASP A 17 2.79 -1.08 -17.66
CA ASP A 17 1.57 -1.83 -17.94
C ASP A 17 0.58 -1.73 -16.78
N LYS A 18 -0.32 -0.76 -16.90
CA LYS A 18 -1.41 -0.52 -15.96
C LYS A 18 -2.32 -1.73 -15.76
N SER A 19 -2.39 -2.66 -16.72
CA SER A 19 -3.23 -3.87 -16.61
C SER A 19 -2.72 -4.86 -15.56
N MET A 20 -1.45 -4.74 -15.13
CA MET A 20 -0.87 -5.60 -14.10
C MET A 20 -1.64 -5.56 -12.77
N ILE A 21 -2.37 -4.47 -12.49
CA ILE A 21 -3.23 -4.37 -11.29
C ILE A 21 -4.33 -5.44 -11.23
N PHE A 22 -4.64 -6.10 -12.36
CA PHE A 22 -5.59 -7.21 -12.44
C PHE A 22 -4.93 -8.59 -12.29
N ASN A 23 -3.60 -8.67 -12.29
CA ASN A 23 -2.87 -9.90 -12.04
C ASN A 23 -2.88 -10.22 -10.54
N TYR A 24 -3.77 -11.12 -10.12
CA TYR A 24 -3.97 -11.46 -8.72
C TYR A 24 -2.69 -11.94 -8.02
N SER A 25 -1.86 -12.73 -8.71
CA SER A 25 -0.59 -13.24 -8.15
C SER A 25 0.36 -12.10 -7.84
N LYS A 26 0.54 -11.17 -8.80
CA LYS A 26 1.42 -10.01 -8.63
C LYS A 26 0.92 -9.02 -7.59
N VAL A 27 -0.40 -8.82 -7.52
CA VAL A 27 -0.96 -7.94 -6.51
C VAL A 27 -0.89 -8.57 -5.11
N SER A 28 -1.14 -9.87 -4.98
CA SER A 28 -1.00 -10.57 -3.69
C SER A 28 0.46 -10.54 -3.19
N GLU A 29 1.42 -10.70 -4.10
CA GLU A 29 2.85 -10.54 -3.82
C GLU A 29 3.16 -9.11 -3.35
N PHE A 30 2.63 -8.10 -4.03
CA PHE A 30 2.73 -6.70 -3.59
C PHE A 30 2.12 -6.48 -2.18
N GLU A 31 0.88 -6.90 -1.94
CA GLU A 31 0.16 -6.73 -0.67
C GLU A 31 0.96 -7.33 0.50
N ARG A 32 1.52 -8.52 0.28
CA ARG A 32 2.38 -9.19 1.27
C ARG A 32 3.67 -8.40 1.55
N ASN A 33 4.36 -7.96 0.51
CA ASN A 33 5.63 -7.24 0.67
C ASN A 33 5.43 -5.85 1.27
N LEU A 34 4.32 -5.18 0.97
CA LEU A 34 3.91 -3.93 1.60
C LEU A 34 3.69 -4.15 3.10
N PHE A 35 2.91 -5.17 3.48
CA PHE A 35 2.66 -5.52 4.87
C PHE A 35 3.94 -5.84 5.65
N ILE A 36 4.83 -6.67 5.10
CA ILE A 36 6.06 -7.05 5.79
C ILE A 36 6.96 -5.81 5.96
N SER A 37 7.11 -4.99 4.93
CA SER A 37 7.97 -3.80 4.98
C SER A 37 7.52 -2.83 6.08
N ILE A 38 6.24 -2.46 6.09
CA ILE A 38 5.75 -1.51 7.10
C ILE A 38 5.65 -2.13 8.50
N SER A 39 5.39 -3.44 8.62
CA SER A 39 5.39 -4.12 9.91
C SER A 39 6.76 -4.17 10.53
N ASN A 40 7.81 -4.45 9.75
CA ASN A 40 9.18 -4.41 10.23
C ASN A 40 9.55 -3.00 10.68
N PHE A 41 9.27 -1.98 9.86
CA PHE A 41 9.52 -0.59 10.23
C PHE A 41 8.86 -0.19 11.55
N ILE A 42 7.57 -0.51 11.73
CA ILE A 42 6.84 -0.16 12.96
C ILE A 42 7.34 -0.97 14.16
N ASN A 43 7.63 -2.26 13.97
CA ASN A 43 8.15 -3.10 15.03
C ASN A 43 9.54 -2.63 15.50
N ASP A 44 10.43 -2.31 14.57
CA ASP A 44 11.80 -1.93 14.88
C ASP A 44 11.86 -0.54 15.53
N LYS A 45 11.04 0.41 15.06
CA LYS A 45 11.05 1.78 15.57
C LYS A 45 10.18 2.00 16.81
N TYR A 46 9.05 1.29 16.92
CA TYR A 46 8.05 1.53 17.97
C TYR A 46 7.77 0.32 18.87
N GLY A 47 8.39 -0.83 18.63
CA GLY A 47 8.12 -2.06 19.37
C GLY A 47 6.69 -2.58 19.21
N TYR A 48 5.98 -2.16 18.16
CA TYR A 48 4.57 -2.50 17.94
C TYR A 48 4.40 -3.51 16.80
N GLN A 49 3.75 -4.64 17.10
CA GLN A 49 3.44 -5.65 16.10
C GLN A 49 2.10 -5.35 15.39
N LEU A 50 2.19 -4.98 14.11
CA LEU A 50 1.02 -4.86 13.24
C LEU A 50 0.34 -6.21 13.01
N LYS A 51 -1.00 -6.21 13.04
CA LYS A 51 -1.84 -7.39 12.75
C LYS A 51 -2.50 -7.35 11.36
N GLY A 52 -2.32 -6.26 10.62
CA GLY A 52 -2.83 -6.10 9.25
C GLY A 52 -2.86 -4.65 8.80
N LEU A 53 -3.23 -4.41 7.53
CA LEU A 53 -3.28 -3.08 6.89
C LEU A 53 -4.70 -2.60 6.57
N THR A 54 -5.61 -2.70 7.54
CA THR A 54 -6.97 -2.17 7.39
C THR A 54 -7.16 -0.89 8.18
N LYS A 55 -8.25 -0.14 7.91
CA LYS A 55 -8.60 1.07 8.69
C LYS A 55 -8.71 0.79 10.20
N LEU A 56 -9.21 -0.38 10.57
CA LEU A 56 -9.28 -0.82 11.97
C LEU A 56 -7.88 -0.95 12.59
N HIS A 57 -6.95 -1.58 11.88
CA HIS A 57 -5.58 -1.72 12.33
C HIS A 57 -4.85 -0.38 12.44
N PHE A 58 -5.10 0.55 11.50
CA PHE A 58 -4.53 1.89 11.57
C PHE A 58 -5.03 2.67 12.80
N SER A 59 -6.34 2.58 13.10
CA SER A 59 -6.90 3.21 14.30
C SER A 59 -6.30 2.61 15.58
N ARG A 60 -6.10 1.29 15.62
CA ARG A 60 -5.47 0.62 16.77
C ARG A 60 -4.02 1.04 16.96
N LEU A 61 -3.26 1.16 15.87
CA LEU A 61 -1.88 1.64 15.88
C LEU A 61 -1.81 3.06 16.48
N LYS A 62 -2.60 4.00 15.96
CA LYS A 62 -2.65 5.39 16.43
C LYS A 62 -3.00 5.54 17.91
N ASN A 63 -3.79 4.62 18.45
CA ASN A 63 -4.16 4.63 19.86
C ASN A 63 -3.13 3.92 20.75
N ALA A 64 -2.26 3.09 20.18
CA ALA A 64 -1.31 2.27 20.91
C ALA A 64 0.09 2.91 21.00
N ILE A 65 0.48 3.70 20.00
CA ILE A 65 1.80 4.34 19.94
C ILE A 65 1.66 5.81 19.55
N ASP A 66 2.56 6.64 20.05
CA ASP A 66 2.72 8.01 19.57
C ASP A 66 3.63 7.99 18.33
N ILE A 67 3.02 8.24 17.17
CA ILE A 67 3.72 8.19 15.88
C ILE A 67 4.40 9.54 15.65
N GLU A 68 5.71 9.54 15.48
CA GLU A 68 6.48 10.73 15.14
C GLU A 68 5.95 11.38 13.86
N ASN A 69 5.91 12.71 13.80
CA ASN A 69 5.40 13.43 12.63
C ASN A 69 6.08 12.99 11.33
N ASP A 70 7.38 12.74 11.38
CA ASP A 70 8.19 12.35 10.22
C ASP A 70 7.82 10.98 9.66
N ASP A 71 7.19 10.10 10.45
CA ASP A 71 6.81 8.74 10.04
C ASP A 71 5.33 8.61 9.65
N LYS A 72 4.53 9.63 9.95
CA LYS A 72 3.08 9.62 9.68
C LYS A 72 2.79 9.41 8.20
N ALA A 73 3.55 10.05 7.31
CA ALA A 73 3.37 9.94 5.87
C ALA A 73 3.58 8.50 5.39
N LEU A 74 4.74 7.90 5.72
CA LEU A 74 5.09 6.53 5.36
C LEU A 74 4.03 5.53 5.82
N ILE A 75 3.64 5.61 7.09
CA ILE A 75 2.64 4.72 7.67
C ILE A 75 1.29 4.93 6.98
N GLN A 76 0.84 6.18 6.84
CA GLN A 76 -0.44 6.49 6.18
C GLN A 76 -0.49 5.99 4.74
N ASN A 77 0.59 6.19 3.98
CA ASN A 77 0.70 5.74 2.60
C ASN A 77 0.61 4.21 2.49
N ALA A 78 1.22 3.46 3.40
CA ALA A 78 1.07 1.99 3.43
C ALA A 78 -0.39 1.55 3.58
N PHE A 79 -1.13 2.15 4.53
CA PHE A 79 -2.55 1.83 4.73
C PHE A 79 -3.42 2.31 3.57
N LYS A 80 -3.09 3.46 2.96
CA LYS A 80 -3.78 4.03 1.79
C LYS A 80 -3.64 3.10 0.59
N LEU A 81 -2.40 2.71 0.25
CA LEU A 81 -2.08 1.77 -0.83
C LEU A 81 -2.83 0.45 -0.68
N ASN A 82 -2.79 -0.16 0.51
CA ASN A 82 -3.51 -1.40 0.77
C ASN A 82 -5.03 -1.22 0.62
N SER A 83 -5.59 -0.08 1.08
CA SER A 83 -7.02 0.19 0.89
C SER A 83 -7.39 0.39 -0.58
N MET A 84 -6.55 1.01 -1.40
CA MET A 84 -6.82 1.23 -2.82
C MET A 84 -6.84 -0.10 -3.57
N ILE A 85 -5.85 -0.94 -3.27
CA ILE A 85 -5.73 -2.28 -3.83
C ILE A 85 -6.87 -3.20 -3.35
N ALA A 86 -7.24 -3.21 -2.07
CA ALA A 86 -8.36 -4.03 -1.60
C ALA A 86 -9.71 -3.65 -2.23
N LYS A 87 -9.88 -2.38 -2.62
CA LYS A 87 -11.08 -1.89 -3.32
C LYS A 87 -11.12 -2.26 -4.80
N ARG A 88 -10.02 -2.74 -5.38
CA ARG A 88 -9.95 -3.16 -6.80
C ARG A 88 -11.00 -4.22 -7.15
N THR A 89 -11.32 -5.09 -6.20
CA THR A 89 -12.26 -6.22 -6.36
C THR A 89 -13.72 -5.82 -6.17
N VAL A 90 -14.01 -4.77 -5.40
CA VAL A 90 -15.40 -4.37 -5.06
C VAL A 90 -16.13 -3.77 -6.27
N THR A 91 -15.40 -3.17 -7.22
CA THR A 91 -15.96 -2.64 -8.48
C THR A 91 -15.95 -3.62 -9.64
N MET A 92 -15.59 -4.89 -9.43
CA MET A 92 -15.54 -5.93 -10.48
C MET A 92 -16.38 -7.18 -10.17
N GLY A 93 -17.27 -7.13 -9.19
CA GLY A 93 -18.26 -8.18 -8.98
C GLY A 93 -19.35 -8.16 -10.06
N TYR A 94 -19.74 -9.33 -10.55
CA TYR A 94 -20.94 -9.56 -11.39
C TYR A 94 -22.22 -9.24 -10.58
N GLY A 95 -22.43 -7.98 -10.23
CA GLY A 95 -23.71 -7.45 -9.78
C GLY A 95 -24.38 -6.84 -11.00
N GLY A 96 -25.48 -7.45 -11.46
CA GLY A 96 -26.36 -6.83 -12.43
C GLY A 96 -26.76 -5.44 -11.93
N TYR A 97 -26.67 -4.45 -12.82
CA TYR A 97 -27.10 -3.07 -12.62
C TYR A 97 -26.33 -2.27 -11.56
N ALA A 98 -25.18 -1.70 -11.95
CA ALA A 98 -24.73 -0.44 -11.38
C ALA A 98 -24.03 0.40 -12.46
N GLU A 99 -24.47 1.65 -12.54
CA GLU A 99 -24.07 2.72 -13.45
C GLU A 99 -22.63 2.63 -13.98
N LYS A 100 -22.47 2.89 -15.28
CA LYS A 100 -21.18 3.24 -15.91
C LYS A 100 -20.64 4.54 -15.29
N LYS A 101 -20.15 4.50 -14.05
CA LYS A 101 -19.26 5.54 -13.55
C LYS A 101 -17.88 5.23 -14.07
N ILE A 102 -17.38 6.15 -14.91
CA ILE A 102 -15.99 6.23 -15.37
C ILE A 102 -15.13 6.47 -14.12
N ILE A 103 -14.84 5.41 -13.37
CA ILE A 103 -13.83 5.39 -12.31
C ILE A 103 -12.66 4.58 -12.88
N LYS A 104 -12.01 5.05 -13.94
CA LYS A 104 -11.14 4.16 -14.73
C LYS A 104 -9.70 4.58 -15.04
N ASN A 105 -9.18 5.74 -14.60
CA ASN A 105 -7.73 6.01 -14.72
C ASN A 105 -7.11 6.83 -13.57
N TYR A 106 -7.76 7.91 -13.13
CA TYR A 106 -7.20 8.82 -12.11
C TYR A 106 -6.79 8.12 -10.79
N LYS A 107 -7.58 7.13 -10.34
CA LYS A 107 -7.27 6.38 -9.12
C LYS A 107 -6.03 5.49 -9.24
N LEU A 108 -5.71 5.03 -10.45
CA LEU A 108 -4.51 4.22 -10.69
C LEU A 108 -3.28 5.10 -10.79
N GLU A 109 -3.38 6.28 -11.38
CA GLU A 109 -2.29 7.27 -11.39
C GLU A 109 -1.94 7.71 -9.97
N ILE A 110 -2.95 8.06 -9.15
CA ILE A 110 -2.73 8.34 -7.72
C ILE A 110 -2.08 7.15 -7.00
N PHE A 111 -2.51 5.92 -7.31
CA PHE A 111 -1.92 4.74 -6.68
C PHE A 111 -0.42 4.61 -7.01
N ILE A 112 -0.06 4.86 -8.27
CA ILE A 112 1.33 4.80 -8.75
C ILE A 112 2.16 5.91 -8.09
N GLU A 113 1.61 7.12 -7.96
CA GLU A 113 2.24 8.24 -7.25
C GLU A 113 2.45 7.93 -5.76
N ASP A 114 1.40 7.49 -5.06
CA ASP A 114 1.46 7.10 -3.65
C ASP A 114 2.47 5.96 -3.41
N LEU A 115 2.59 5.03 -4.37
CA LEU A 115 3.55 3.92 -4.29
C LEU A 115 4.98 4.42 -4.44
N LYS A 116 5.22 5.35 -5.37
CA LYS A 116 6.53 5.99 -5.54
C LYS A 116 6.93 6.72 -4.26
N GLU A 117 6.05 7.55 -3.73
CA GLU A 117 6.29 8.28 -2.47
C GLU A 117 6.59 7.32 -1.31
N TYR A 118 5.80 6.26 -1.16
CA TYR A 118 6.04 5.24 -0.13
C TYR A 118 7.44 4.63 -0.26
N ILE A 119 7.87 4.25 -1.48
CA ILE A 119 9.19 3.66 -1.72
C ILE A 119 10.28 4.65 -1.33
N GLU A 120 10.21 5.89 -1.81
CA GLU A 120 11.21 6.93 -1.55
C GLU A 120 11.32 7.25 -0.04
N GLU A 121 10.19 7.37 0.65
CA GLU A 121 10.16 7.60 2.09
C GLU A 121 10.72 6.43 2.89
N TYR A 122 10.40 5.20 2.49
CA TYR A 122 10.89 3.99 3.14
C TYR A 122 12.40 3.89 3.05
N GLU A 123 12.97 4.16 1.87
CA GLU A 123 14.42 4.10 1.66
C GLU A 123 15.16 5.16 2.45
N ARG A 124 14.67 6.41 2.42
CA ARG A 124 15.25 7.50 3.21
C ARG A 124 15.38 7.14 4.68
N LYS A 125 14.37 6.47 5.25
CA LYS A 125 14.31 6.11 6.68
C LYS A 125 15.07 4.84 7.05
N ASN A 126 15.37 3.96 6.09
CA ASN A 126 16.15 2.73 6.34
C ASN A 126 17.65 2.89 5.99
N LEU A 127 18.04 4.03 5.43
CA LEU A 127 19.44 4.41 5.18
C LEU A 127 20.05 5.24 6.34
N THR A 128 19.24 5.59 7.36
CA THR A 128 19.66 6.32 8.56
C THR A 128 19.72 5.37 9.74
#